data_AF-A0A1X0X2P0-F1
#
_entry.id   AF-A0A1X0X2P0-F1
#
_cell.length_a   1.000
_cell.length_b   1.000
_cell.length_c   1.000
_cell.angle_alpha   90.00
_cell.angle_beta   90.00
_cell.angle_gamma   90.00
#
_symmetry.space_group_name_H-M   'P 1'
#
loop_
_entity.id
_entity.type
_entity.pdbx_description
1 polymer ?
#
loop_
_entity_poly.entity_id
_entity_poly.type
_entity_poly.pdbx_seq_one_letter_code
_entity_poly.pdbx_strand_id
1 'polypeptide(L)' 'MKKHILKSKGVTGLSKMKAADLVQALHENLSEEELASHFSIRGYNLTPKEEQILEQYQKIIDRHPKKNL' A
#
# COMPACT_ATOMS: atom_id res chain seq x y z
N MET A 1 8.48 -14.80 -0.35
CA MET A 1 7.25 -14.04 -0.01
C MET A 1 6.27 -13.91 -1.18
N LYS A 2 6.62 -13.22 -2.28
CA LYS A 2 5.70 -12.98 -3.43
C LYS A 2 4.99 -14.25 -3.94
N LYS A 3 5.72 -15.35 -4.12
CA LYS A 3 5.15 -16.63 -4.55
C LYS A 3 4.16 -17.23 -3.55
N HIS A 4 4.33 -17.01 -2.24
CA HIS A 4 3.40 -17.54 -1.23
C HIS A 4 2.07 -16.79 -1.25
N ILE A 5 2.11 -15.45 -1.40
CA ILE A 5 0.93 -14.60 -1.51
C ILE A 5 0.12 -14.97 -2.77
N LEU A 6 0.80 -15.16 -3.90
CA LEU A 6 0.16 -15.62 -5.15
C LEU A 6 -0.39 -17.05 -5.01
N LYS A 7 0.30 -17.93 -4.28
CA LYS A 7 -0.16 -19.31 -4.03
C LYS A 7 -1.39 -19.35 -3.13
N SER A 8 -1.48 -18.51 -2.09
CA SER A 8 -2.70 -18.40 -1.27
C SER A 8 -3.90 -17.91 -2.05
N LYS A 9 -3.67 -17.16 -3.13
CA LYS A 9 -4.72 -16.72 -4.08
C LYS A 9 -5.01 -17.73 -5.19
N GLY A 10 -4.31 -18.87 -5.23
CA GLY A 10 -4.55 -19.95 -6.21
C GLY A 10 -3.81 -19.81 -7.55
N VAL A 11 -2.86 -18.87 -7.68
CA VAL A 11 -2.10 -18.68 -8.92
C VAL A 11 -1.13 -19.85 -9.14
N THR A 12 -1.19 -20.48 -10.30
CA THR A 12 -0.36 -21.62 -10.70
C THR A 12 0.80 -21.19 -11.62
N GLY A 13 1.78 -22.07 -11.88
CA GLY A 13 2.89 -21.76 -12.80
C GLY A 13 4.04 -20.92 -12.22
N LEU A 14 4.02 -20.63 -10.92
CA LEU A 14 4.97 -19.75 -10.23
C LEU A 14 6.45 -20.19 -10.27
N SER A 15 6.75 -21.44 -10.65
CA SER A 15 8.12 -21.97 -10.69
C SER A 15 8.94 -21.41 -11.86
N LYS A 16 8.28 -21.08 -12.99
CA LYS A 16 8.93 -20.57 -14.21
C LYS A 16 8.98 -19.04 -14.30
N MET A 17 8.21 -18.35 -13.47
CA MET A 17 8.08 -16.89 -13.50
C MET A 17 9.34 -16.18 -12.99
N LYS A 18 9.78 -15.15 -13.72
CA LYS A 18 10.85 -14.25 -13.31
C LYS A 18 10.34 -13.25 -12.27
N ALA A 19 11.26 -12.51 -11.65
CA ALA A 19 10.91 -11.52 -10.63
C ALA A 19 9.95 -10.43 -11.16
N ALA A 20 10.09 -10.01 -12.42
CA ALA A 20 9.20 -9.05 -13.07
C ALA A 20 7.78 -9.62 -13.24
N ASP A 21 7.67 -10.83 -13.78
CA ASP A 21 6.38 -11.52 -13.97
C ASP A 21 5.64 -11.73 -12.65
N LEU A 22 6.37 -12.00 -11.56
CA LEU A 22 5.77 -12.13 -10.23
C LEU A 22 5.24 -10.80 -9.68
N VAL A 23 5.85 -9.66 -10.03
CA VAL A 23 5.34 -8.33 -9.65
C VAL A 23 4.10 -8.00 -10.47
N GLN A 24 4.13 -8.29 -11.76
CA GLN A 24 2.98 -8.12 -12.64
C GLN A 24 1.79 -8.95 -12.16
N ALA A 25 2.01 -10.23 -11.85
CA ALA A 25 0.97 -11.11 -11.32
C ALA A 25 0.41 -10.62 -9.97
N LEU A 26 1.21 -9.99 -9.13
CA LEU A 26 0.70 -9.38 -7.89
C LEU A 26 -0.22 -8.20 -8.20
N HIS A 27 0.17 -7.32 -9.13
CA HIS A 27 -0.67 -6.18 -9.53
C HIS A 27 -1.98 -6.60 -10.21
N GLU A 28 -1.96 -7.65 -11.03
CA GLU A 28 -3.14 -8.11 -11.75
C GLU A 28 -4.12 -8.88 -10.86
N ASN A 29 -3.61 -9.55 -9.84
CA ASN A 29 -4.44 -10.44 -9.02
C ASN A 29 -4.79 -9.85 -7.66
N LEU A 30 -4.08 -8.85 -7.11
CA LEU A 30 -4.31 -8.33 -5.74
C LEU A 30 -4.57 -6.83 -5.76
N SER A 31 -5.47 -6.39 -4.89
CA SER A 31 -5.59 -4.96 -4.57
C SER A 31 -4.50 -4.52 -3.58
N GLU A 32 -4.26 -3.22 -3.48
CA GLU A 32 -3.28 -2.66 -2.53
C GLU A 32 -3.64 -2.99 -1.08
N GLU A 33 -4.93 -3.03 -0.73
CA GLU A 33 -5.42 -3.35 0.61
C GLU A 33 -5.11 -4.80 1.01
N GLU A 34 -5.39 -5.75 0.11
CA GLU A 34 -5.08 -7.17 0.32
C GLU A 34 -3.57 -7.37 0.46
N LEU A 35 -2.79 -6.68 -0.38
CA LEU A 35 -1.34 -6.76 -0.35
C LEU A 35 -0.77 -6.15 0.93
N ALA A 36 -1.33 -5.03 1.40
CA ALA A 36 -0.93 -4.35 2.64
C ALA A 36 -1.11 -5.25 3.87
N SER A 37 -2.14 -6.11 3.89
CA SER A 37 -2.35 -7.06 5.00
C SER A 37 -1.18 -8.04 5.21
N HIS A 38 -0.40 -8.31 4.17
CA HIS A 38 0.78 -9.17 4.23
C HIS A 38 2.04 -8.46 4.73
N PHE A 39 1.99 -7.13 4.92
CA PHE A 39 3.10 -6.32 5.40
C PHE A 39 2.74 -5.63 6.71
N SER A 40 3.46 -5.95 7.77
CA SER A 40 3.42 -5.16 9.00
C SER A 40 4.33 -3.93 8.82
N ILE A 41 3.77 -2.83 8.33
CA ILE A 41 4.49 -1.55 8.26
C ILE A 41 4.44 -0.90 9.64
N ARG A 42 5.60 -0.63 10.26
CA ARG A 42 5.65 0.22 11.46
C ARG A 42 5.50 1.67 11.01
N GLY A 43 4.40 2.30 11.41
CA GLY A 43 4.12 3.70 11.10
C GLY A 43 3.12 4.30 12.07
N TYR A 44 2.92 5.61 11.95
CA TYR A 44 1.82 6.30 12.61
C TYR A 44 0.61 6.28 11.67
N ASN A 45 -0.54 5.87 12.19
CA ASN A 45 -1.79 5.98 11.46
C ASN A 45 -2.59 7.15 12.04
N LEU A 46 -3.32 7.86 11.17
CA LEU A 46 -4.22 8.90 11.63
C LEU A 46 -5.37 8.27 12.41
N THR A 47 -5.64 8.83 13.58
CA THR A 47 -6.83 8.54 14.36
C THR A 47 -7.97 9.47 13.92
N PRO A 48 -9.26 9.09 14.12
CA PRO A 48 -10.38 9.95 13.74
C PRO A 48 -10.33 11.36 14.35
N LYS A 49 -9.74 11.49 15.54
CA LYS A 49 -9.51 12.78 16.19
C LYS A 49 -8.49 13.64 15.43
N GLU A 50 -7.43 13.03 14.93
CA GLU A 50 -6.38 13.72 14.17
C GLU A 50 -6.90 14.15 12.81
N GLU A 51 -7.75 13.35 12.16
CA GLU A 51 -8.41 13.72 10.90
C GLU A 51 -9.27 14.98 11.07
N GLN A 52 -10.10 15.04 12.12
CA GLN A 52 -10.90 16.23 12.44
C GLN A 52 -10.05 17.47 12.71
N ILE A 53 -8.92 17.31 13.41
CA ILE A 53 -7.97 18.40 13.67
C ILE A 53 -7.34 18.88 12.36
N LEU A 54 -6.93 17.97 11.48
CA LEU A 54 -6.35 18.35 10.18
C LEU A 54 -7.33 19.16 9.34
N GLU A 55 -8.60 18.74 9.27
CA GLU A 55 -9.65 19.49 8.57
C GLU A 55 -9.89 20.87 9.19
N GLN A 56 -10.00 20.94 10.52
CA GLN A 56 -10.24 22.19 11.24
C GLN A 56 -9.09 23.20 11.06
N TYR A 57 -7.85 22.72 10.97
CA TYR A 57 -6.65 23.55 10.90
C TYR A 57 -5.96 23.53 9.53
N GLN A 58 -6.70 23.28 8.45
CA GLN A 58 -6.20 23.26 7.08
C GLN A 58 -5.41 24.54 6.69
N LYS A 59 -5.85 25.70 7.22
CA LYS A 59 -5.17 27.00 7.02
C LYS A 59 -3.70 27.01 7.50
N ILE A 60 -3.34 26.20 8.49
CA ILE A 60 -1.95 26.09 8.98
C ILE A 60 -1.10 25.35 7.95
N ILE A 61 -1.65 24.27 7.38
CA ILE A 61 -1.00 23.46 6.34
C ILE A 61 -0.77 24.30 5.09
N ASP A 62 -1.77 25.09 4.68
CA ASP A 62 -1.69 25.91 3.47
C ASP A 62 -0.70 27.07 3.58
N ARG A 63 -0.43 27.55 4.80
CA ARG A 63 0.61 28.57 5.04
C ARG A 63 2.03 28.00 4.93
N HIS A 64 2.20 26.69 5.05
CA HIS A 64 3.52 26.08 4.97
C HIS A 64 3.95 25.99 3.51
N PRO A 65 5.19 26.36 3.17
CA PRO A 65 5.68 26.27 1.80
C PRO A 65 5.59 24.83 1.32
N LYS A 66 4.74 24.58 0.32
CA LYS A 66 4.61 23.28 -0.31
C LYS A 66 5.76 23.11 -1.30
N LYS A 67 6.38 21.93 -1.32
CA LYS A 67 7.32 21.60 -2.38
C LYS A 67 6.53 21.54 -3.69
N ASN A 68 7.01 22.24 -4.71
CA ASN A 68 6.50 22.06 -6.07
C ASN A 68 6.90 20.64 -6.50
N LEU A 69 5.92 19.74 -6.64
CA LEU A 69 6.10 18.43 -7.28
C LEU A 69 5.90 18.57 -8.80
#